data_AF-A0A1H9KXK3-F1
#
_entry.id   AF-A0A1H9KXK3-F1
#
_cell.length_a   1.000
_cell.length_b   1.000
_cell.length_c   1.000
_cell.angle_alpha   90.00
_cell.angle_beta   90.00
_cell.angle_gamma   90.00
#
_symmetry.space_group_name_H-M   'P 1'
#
loop_
_entity.id
_entity.type
_entity.pdbx_description
1 polymer ?
#
loop_
_entity_poly.entity_id
_entity_poly.type
_entity_poly.pdbx_seq_one_letter_code
_entity_poly.pdbx_strand_id
1 'polypeptide(L)' 'MHSNIFIPGLEEFIVTNASEKGGMYQLHVELKRKPHRCPACGNYTDRIHDYRVQKIQHTQAFGRPTVLFYRKRR' A
#
# COMPACT_ATOMS: atom_id res chain seq x y z
N MET A 1 5.57 -1.57 -16.71
CA MET A 1 5.66 -2.98 -16.25
C MET A 1 5.10 -3.01 -14.84
N HIS A 2 3.93 -3.64 -14.63
CA HIS A 2 3.40 -3.87 -13.27
C HIS A 2 4.09 -5.13 -12.74
N SER A 3 5.11 -4.95 -11.91
CA SER A 3 5.77 -6.05 -11.23
C SER A 3 4.79 -6.60 -10.19
N ASN A 4 4.09 -7.69 -10.52
CA ASN A 4 3.32 -8.47 -9.55
C ASN A 4 4.31 -9.18 -8.63
N ILE A 5 4.89 -8.44 -7.69
CA ILE A 5 5.75 -8.97 -6.64
C ILE A 5 4.81 -9.65 -5.64
N PHE A 6 4.81 -10.98 -5.64
CA PHE A 6 4.03 -11.79 -4.70
C PHE A 6 4.77 -11.79 -3.36
N ILE A 7 4.29 -10.99 -2.40
CA ILE A 7 4.85 -10.97 -1.04
C ILE A 7 3.89 -11.73 -0.13
N PRO A 8 4.32 -12.83 0.51
CA PRO A 8 3.46 -13.59 1.41
C PRO A 8 2.98 -12.69 2.56
N GLY A 9 1.66 -12.58 2.73
CA GLY A 9 1.02 -11.68 3.71
C GLY A 9 0.58 -10.30 3.18
N LEU A 10 0.87 -9.97 1.92
CA LEU A 10 0.45 -8.70 1.28
C LEU A 10 -0.40 -8.93 0.01
N GLU A 11 -1.02 -10.09 -0.14
CA GLU A 11 -1.82 -10.44 -1.33
C GLU A 11 -2.99 -9.48 -1.60
N GLU A 12 -3.53 -8.84 -0.56
CA GLU A 12 -4.59 -7.84 -0.69
C GLU A 12 -4.10 -6.45 -1.13
N PHE A 13 -2.79 -6.23 -1.11
CA PHE A 13 -2.18 -4.94 -1.39
C PHE A 13 -1.69 -4.86 -2.84
N ILE A 14 -2.00 -3.74 -3.49
CA ILE A 14 -1.55 -3.40 -4.82
C ILE A 14 -0.26 -2.60 -4.69
N VAL A 15 0.82 -3.08 -5.29
CA VAL A 15 2.09 -2.34 -5.34
C VAL A 15 1.97 -1.27 -6.42
N THR A 16 1.97 0.00 -6.04
CA THR A 16 1.88 1.12 -6.97
C THR A 16 3.25 1.59 -7.44
N ASN A 17 4.28 1.44 -6.61
CA ASN A 17 5.65 1.76 -6.98
C ASN A 17 6.62 0.82 -6.26
N ALA A 18 7.66 0.38 -6.97
CA ALA A 18 8.78 -0.34 -6.39
C ALA A 18 10.06 0.37 -6.79
N SER A 19 10.84 0.82 -5.80
CA SER A 19 12.11 1.50 -5.98
C SER A 19 13.18 0.80 -5.15
N GLU A 20 14.40 0.71 -5.67
CA GLU A 20 15.54 0.23 -4.89
C GLU A 20 16.49 1.39 -4.60
N LYS A 21 16.82 1.60 -3.31
CA LYS A 21 17.77 2.62 -2.89
C LYS A 21 18.78 2.02 -1.92
N GLY A 22 20.06 2.03 -2.30
CA GLY A 22 21.17 1.63 -1.42
C GLY A 22 21.06 0.21 -0.88
N GLY A 23 20.55 -0.73 -1.68
CA GLY A 23 20.36 -2.13 -1.28
C GLY A 23 19.09 -2.39 -0.44
N MET A 24 18.26 -1.37 -0.22
CA MET A 24 16.94 -1.51 0.40
C MET A 24 15.82 -1.39 -0.64
N TYR A 25 14.84 -2.29 -0.58
CA TYR A 25 13.62 -2.16 -1.36
C TYR A 25 12.67 -1.17 -0.71
N GLN A 26 12.13 -0.26 -1.51
CA GLN A 26 11.10 0.69 -1.14
C GLN A 26 9.85 0.38 -1.96
N LEU A 27 8.85 -0.20 -1.30
CA LEU A 27 7.63 -0.63 -1.94
C LEU A 27 6.48 0.27 -1.48
N HIS A 28 5.85 0.96 -2.41
CA HIS A 28 4.62 1.70 -2.17
C HIS A 28 3.45 0.79 -2.43
N VAL A 29 2.63 0.61 -1.39
CA VAL A 29 1.51 -0.32 -1.40
C VAL A 29 0.21 0.39 -1.05
N GLU A 30 -0.85 0.05 -1.79
CA GLU A 30 -2.18 0.59 -1.63
C GLU A 30 -3.20 -0.56 -1.60
N LEU A 31 -4.19 -0.49 -0.72
CA LEU A 31 -5.32 -1.44 -0.78
C LEU A 31 -6.24 -1.11 -1.96
N LYS A 32 -6.82 -2.15 -2.57
CA LYS A 32 -7.83 -1.99 -3.62
C LYS A 32 -8.96 -1.08 -3.15
N ARG A 33 -9.41 -0.17 -4.02
CA ARG A 33 -10.54 0.71 -3.73
C ARG A 33 -11.83 -0.11 -3.68
N LYS A 34 -12.53 0.00 -2.57
CA LYS A 34 -13.89 -0.51 -2.39
C LYS A 34 -14.75 0.69 -2.01
N PRO A 35 -15.87 0.93 -2.72
CA PRO A 35 -16.80 1.98 -2.34
C PRO A 35 -17.28 1.70 -0.91
N HIS A 36 -17.29 2.74 -0.09
CA HIS A 36 -17.73 2.67 1.30
C HIS A 36 -18.89 3.64 1.49
N ARG A 37 -19.65 3.42 2.56
CA ARG A 37 -20.76 4.28 2.90
C ARG A 37 -20.23 5.51 3.64
N CYS A 38 -20.51 6.70 3.13
CA CYS A 38 -20.12 7.93 3.79
C CYS A 38 -20.87 8.05 5.13
N PRO A 39 -20.18 8.28 6.27
CA PRO A 39 -20.83 8.40 7.57
C PRO A 39 -21.70 9.65 7.69
N ALA A 40 -21.43 10.70 6.88
CA ALA A 40 -22.17 11.96 6.94
C ALA A 40 -23.47 11.95 6.11
N CYS A 41 -23.46 11.34 4.92
CA CYS A 41 -24.60 11.38 3.99
C CYS A 41 -25.19 10.00 3.63
N GLY A 42 -24.57 8.91 4.07
CA GLY A 42 -25.07 7.55 3.83
C GLY A 42 -24.95 7.06 2.38
N ASN A 43 -24.47 7.89 1.45
CA ASN A 43 -24.24 7.51 0.05
C ASN A 43 -22.95 6.72 -0.11
N TYR A 44 -22.91 5.87 -1.14
CA TYR A 44 -21.69 5.19 -1.54
C TYR A 44 -20.74 6.18 -2.21
N THR A 45 -19.55 6.31 -1.64
CA THR A 45 -18.51 7.19 -2.17
C THR A 45 -17.20 6.43 -2.29
N ASP A 46 -16.50 6.65 -3.40
CA ASP A 46 -15.07 6.31 -3.52
C ASP A 46 -14.18 7.50 -3.16
N ARG A 47 -14.78 8.62 -2.75
CA ARG A 47 -14.06 9.84 -2.38
C ARG A 47 -13.39 9.64 -1.03
N ILE A 48 -12.07 9.76 -1.02
CA ILE A 48 -11.25 9.69 0.18
C ILE A 48 -11.01 11.11 0.66
N HIS A 49 -11.28 11.36 1.94
CA HIS A 49 -11.10 12.67 2.55
C HIS A 49 -9.61 13.01 2.71
N ASP A 50 -8.82 12.03 3.15
CA ASP A 50 -7.39 12.22 3.38
C ASP A 50 -6.64 10.89 3.23
N TYR A 51 -5.41 10.98 2.71
CA TYR A 51 -4.49 9.85 2.60
C TYR A 51 -3.36 10.04 3.59
N ARG A 52 -3.13 9.03 4.45
CA ARG A 52 -1.96 9.02 5.33
C ARG A 52 -1.00 7.92 4.89
N VAL A 53 0.25 8.29 4.62
CA VAL A 53 1.31 7.32 4.35
C VAL A 53 1.88 6.82 5.67
N GLN A 54 1.85 5.51 5.88
CA GLN A 54 2.49 4.84 6.99
C GLN A 54 3.73 4.09 6.48
N LYS A 55 4.88 4.40 7.05
CA LYS A 55 6.11 3.65 6.82
C LYS A 55 6.09 2.42 7.73
N ILE A 56 6.10 1.24 7.14
CA ILE A 56 6.18 -0.05 7.82
C ILE A 56 7.54 -0.63 7.45
N GLN A 57 8.42 -0.78 8.44
CA GLN A 57 9.65 -1.52 8.23
C GLN A 57 9.30 -3.00 8.15
N HIS A 58 9.54 -3.61 7.00
CA HIS A 58 9.43 -5.04 6.84
C HIS A 58 10.80 -5.66 7.07
N THR A 59 10.86 -6.81 7.71
CA THR A 59 12.12 -7.44 8.12
C THR A 59 13.01 -7.68 6.89
N GLN A 60 12.61 -8.57 5.98
CA GLN A 60 13.27 -8.78 4.70
C GLN A 60 12.23 -9.29 3.70
N ALA A 61 12.19 -8.75 2.49
CA ALA A 61 11.48 -9.37 1.37
C ALA A 61 12.54 -9.88 0.40
N PHE A 62 12.42 -11.13 -0.05
CA PHE A 62 13.40 -11.78 -0.94
C PHE A 62 14.86 -11.70 -0.45
N GLY A 63 15.06 -11.75 0.88
CA GLY A 63 16.39 -11.68 1.50
C GLY A 63 17.03 -10.29 1.55
N ARG A 64 16.33 -9.23 1.12
CA ARG A 64 16.81 -7.83 1.24
C ARG A 64 15.96 -7.01 2.21
N PRO A 65 16.57 -6.06 2.96
CA PRO A 65 15.83 -5.14 3.82
C PRO A 65 14.80 -4.37 2.98
N THR A 66 13.55 -4.38 3.43
CA THR A 66 12.43 -3.83 2.65
C THR A 66 11.61 -2.88 3.51
N VAL A 67 11.31 -1.72 2.96
CA VAL A 67 10.46 -0.71 3.57
C VAL A 67 9.19 -0.62 2.76
N LEU A 68 8.05 -0.79 3.44
CA LEU A 68 6.73 -0.64 2.86
C LEU A 68 6.19 0.75 3.20
N PHE A 69 5.74 1.46 2.18
CA PHE A 69 4.98 2.70 2.32
C PHE A 69 3.52 2.38 2.06
N TYR A 70 2.77 2.15 3.13
CA TYR A 70 1.35 1.85 3.07
C TYR A 70 0.52 3.13 3.09
N ARG A 71 -0.29 3.37 2.05
CA ARG A 71 -1.23 4.49 2.04
C ARG A 71 -2.54 4.08 2.70
N LYS A 72 -2.66 4.42 3.98
CA LYS A 72 -3.87 4.21 4.78
C LYS A 72 -4.88 5.34 4.53
N ARG A 73 -6.15 4.95 4.49
CA ARG A 73 -7.29 5.86 4.43
C ARG A 73 -7.75 6.16 5.86
N ARG A 74 -8.14 7.41 6.13
CA ARG A 74 -8.78 7.79 7.40
C ARG A 74 -10.29 7.67 7.31
#